data_AF-A0A0S3F570-F1
#
_entry.id   AF-A0A0S3F570-F1
#
_cell.length_a   1.000
_cell.length_b   1.000
_cell.length_c   1.000
_cell.angle_alpha   90.00
_cell.angle_beta   90.00
_cell.angle_gamma   90.00
#
_symmetry.space_group_name_H-M   'P 1'
#
loop_
_entity.id
_entity.type
_entity.pdbx_description
1 polymer ?
#
loop_
_entity_poly.entity_id
_entity_poly.type
_entity_poly.pdbx_seq_one_letter_code
_entity_poly.pdbx_strand_id
1 'polypeptide(L)'
;MDKALAAFKAGNKEVKRPTIVKKGDEVKFSVRYSNSPMKLTAEETEVVVPAKEFEAIYAAIKESALAGEFDAQLASLSANAKTRGQTGAASRKANAAKKK
;
A
#
# COMPACT_ATOMS: atom_id res chain seq x y z
N MET A 1 3.35 14.83 7.46
CA MET A 1 4.14 13.60 7.69
C MET A 1 3.33 12.41 7.19
N ASP A 2 3.93 11.52 6.39
CA ASP A 2 3.27 10.32 5.87
C ASP A 2 2.84 9.40 7.03
N LYS A 3 1.58 8.93 7.05
CA LYS A 3 1.06 8.12 8.17
C LYS A 3 1.82 6.79 8.31
N ALA A 4 2.25 6.20 7.20
CA ALA A 4 3.00 4.94 7.23
C ALA A 4 4.42 5.15 7.77
N LEU A 5 5.09 6.22 7.36
CA LEU A 5 6.42 6.57 7.87
C LEU A 5 6.38 6.98 9.35
N ALA A 6 5.36 7.72 9.77
CA ALA A 6 5.15 8.07 11.18
C ALA A 6 4.91 6.82 12.04
N ALA A 7 4.09 5.87 11.56
CA ALA A 7 3.87 4.61 12.25
C ALA A 7 5.15 3.77 12.33
N PHE A 8 5.95 3.74 11.26
CA PHE A 8 7.26 3.07 11.26
C PHE A 8 8.21 3.67 12.30
N LYS A 9 8.32 5.01 12.36
CA LYS A 9 9.14 5.71 13.36
C LYS A 9 8.63 5.50 14.79
N ALA A 10 7.33 5.31 14.98
CA ALA A 10 6.73 4.92 16.25
C ALA A 10 6.90 3.41 16.59
N GLY A 11 7.54 2.63 15.71
CA GLY A 11 7.77 1.19 15.90
C GLY A 11 6.57 0.31 15.58
N ASN A 12 5.62 0.78 14.76
CA ASN A 12 4.41 0.07 14.34
C ASN A 12 3.50 -0.41 15.49
N LYS A 13 3.62 0.16 16.69
CA LYS A 13 2.94 -0.30 17.91
C LYS A 13 1.41 -0.35 17.79
N GLU A 14 0.83 0.54 16.98
CA GLU A 14 -0.62 0.65 16.80
C GLU A 14 -1.14 0.06 15.48
N VAL A 15 -0.24 -0.45 14.63
CA VAL A 15 -0.61 -0.92 13.29
C VAL A 15 -0.64 -2.45 13.27
N LYS A 16 -1.86 -3.01 13.26
CA LYS A 16 -2.08 -4.47 13.22
C LYS A 16 -1.47 -5.16 11.98
N ARG A 17 -1.31 -4.43 10.88
CA ARG A 17 -0.69 -4.89 9.62
C ARG A 17 0.20 -3.78 9.03
N PRO A 18 1.44 -3.63 9.52
CA PRO A 18 2.31 -2.55 9.11
C PRO A 18 2.74 -2.71 7.65
N THR A 19 2.68 -1.63 6.88
CA THR A 19 3.13 -1.58 5.48
C THR A 19 4.65 -1.49 5.35
N ILE A 20 5.35 -1.10 6.43
CA ILE A 20 6.80 -0.93 6.51
C ILE A 20 7.28 -1.72 7.72
N VAL A 21 8.18 -2.68 7.53
CA VAL A 21 8.67 -3.61 8.54
C VAL A 21 10.19 -3.63 8.53
N LYS A 22 10.82 -3.27 9.64
CA LYS A 22 12.27 -3.45 9.82
C LYS A 22 12.54 -4.84 10.40
N LYS A 23 13.45 -5.60 9.78
CA LYS A 23 13.98 -6.87 10.29
C LYS A 23 15.50 -6.77 10.29
N GLY A 24 16.09 -6.61 11.47
CA GLY A 24 17.54 -6.39 11.59
C GLY A 24 17.98 -5.15 10.84
N ASP A 25 18.90 -5.32 9.90
CA ASP A 25 19.45 -4.25 9.06
C ASP A 25 18.69 -3.99 7.76
N GLU A 26 17.58 -4.70 7.53
CA GLU A 26 16.75 -4.55 6.34
C GLU A 26 15.39 -3.95 6.68
N VAL A 27 14.85 -3.14 5.78
CA VAL A 27 13.50 -2.61 5.82
C VAL A 27 12.74 -3.14 4.61
N LYS A 28 11.70 -3.92 4.89
CA LYS A 28 10.75 -4.40 3.91
C LYS A 28 9.54 -3.49 3.91
N PHE A 29 9.16 -2.94 2.77
CA PHE A 29 7.98 -2.08 2.67
C PHE A 29 7.15 -2.35 1.43
N SER A 30 5.86 -2.04 1.53
CA SER A 30 4.90 -2.06 0.42
C SER A 30 4.14 -0.74 0.38
N VAL A 31 3.99 -0.18 -0.82
CA VAL A 31 3.11 0.97 -1.05
C VAL A 31 1.76 0.42 -1.51
N ARG A 32 0.68 0.87 -0.87
CA ARG A 32 -0.68 0.39 -1.15
C ARG A 32 -1.58 1.55 -1.52
N TYR A 33 -2.41 1.32 -2.54
CA TYR A 33 -3.55 2.19 -2.86
C TYR A 33 -4.83 1.49 -2.43
N SER A 34 -5.53 2.06 -1.43
CA SER A 34 -6.68 1.42 -0.77
C SER A 34 -6.30 0.03 -0.23
N ASN A 35 -6.90 -1.05 -0.73
CA ASN A 35 -6.60 -2.43 -0.35
C ASN A 35 -5.68 -3.17 -1.33
N SER A 36 -5.17 -2.50 -2.36
CA SER A 36 -4.33 -3.12 -3.39
C SER A 36 -2.88 -2.65 -3.26
N PRO A 37 -1.91 -3.57 -3.24
CA PRO A 37 -0.51 -3.19 -3.31
C PRO A 37 -0.16 -2.65 -4.70
N MET A 38 0.65 -1.59 -4.73
CA MET A 38 1.26 -1.08 -5.94
C MET A 38 2.51 -1.90 -6.27
N LYS A 39 2.85 -1.95 -7.56
CA LYS A 39 4.08 -2.58 -8.02
C LYS A 39 5.16 -1.52 -8.00
N LEU A 40 6.15 -1.70 -7.16
CA LEU A 40 7.24 -0.73 -7.00
C LEU A 40 8.37 -0.99 -7.99
N THR A 41 8.56 -2.24 -8.38
CA THR A 41 9.59 -2.70 -9.32
C THR A 41 9.00 -3.78 -10.21
N ALA A 42 8.65 -3.45 -11.47
CA ALA A 42 8.13 -4.32 -12.55
C ALA A 42 6.98 -5.30 -12.19
N GLU A 43 7.20 -6.22 -11.26
CA GLU A 43 6.26 -7.23 -10.77
C GLU A 43 6.18 -7.32 -9.23
N GLU A 44 7.14 -6.76 -8.50
CA GLU A 44 7.19 -6.86 -7.05
C GLU A 44 6.30 -5.81 -6.37
N THR A 45 5.57 -6.28 -5.37
CA THR A 45 4.68 -5.47 -4.53
C THR A 45 5.28 -5.11 -3.19
N GLU A 46 6.43 -5.71 -2.88
CA GLU A 46 7.18 -5.53 -1.64
C GLU A 46 8.64 -5.36 -2.00
N VAL A 47 9.27 -4.34 -1.44
CA VAL A 47 10.68 -4.02 -1.68
C VAL A 47 11.45 -4.16 -0.38
N VAL A 48 12.60 -4.81 -0.43
CA VAL A 48 13.52 -4.94 0.70
C VAL A 48 14.74 -4.09 0.42
N VAL A 49 15.06 -3.18 1.34
CA VAL A 49 16.20 -2.26 1.23
C VAL A 49 16.98 -2.21 2.54
N PRO A 50 18.27 -1.85 2.50
CA PRO A 50 19.03 -1.58 3.71
C PRO A 50 18.38 -0.47 4.54
N ALA A 51 18.29 -0.65 5.86
CA ALA A 51 17.66 0.31 6.76
C ALA A 51 18.33 1.70 6.75
N LYS A 52 19.62 1.74 6.40
CA LYS A 52 20.40 2.98 6.25
C LYS A 52 19.98 3.80 5.03
N GLU A 53 19.52 3.14 3.97
CA GLU A 53 19.14 3.76 2.70
C GLU A 53 17.63 3.93 2.55
N PHE A 54 16.86 3.28 3.43
CA PHE A 54 15.40 3.27 3.40
C PHE A 54 14.77 4.67 3.31
N GLU A 55 15.21 5.65 4.11
CA GLU A 55 14.62 6.99 4.07
C GLU A 55 14.85 7.68 2.72
N ALA A 56 16.03 7.51 2.12
CA ALA A 56 16.37 8.07 0.82
C ALA A 56 15.57 7.41 -0.31
N ILE A 57 15.49 6.07 -0.30
CA ILE A 57 14.73 5.31 -1.29
C ILE A 57 13.23 5.60 -1.18
N TYR A 58 12.71 5.68 0.05
CA TYR A 58 11.30 6.00 0.28
C TYR A 58 10.96 7.42 -0.18
N ALA A 59 11.86 8.39 0.03
CA ALA A 59 11.71 9.75 -0.48
C ALA A 59 11.72 9.77 -2.02
N ALA A 60 12.67 9.08 -2.66
CA ALA A 60 12.75 8.99 -4.12
C ALA A 60 11.49 8.35 -4.74
N ILE A 61 11.00 7.24 -4.18
CA ILE A 61 9.75 6.59 -4.64
C ILE A 61 8.56 7.54 -4.48
N LYS A 62 8.52 8.31 -3.39
CA LYS A 62 7.47 9.29 -3.17
C LYS A 62 7.54 10.42 -4.20
N GLU A 63 8.72 10.90 -4.54
CA GLU A 63 8.90 11.90 -5.60
C GLU A 63 8.50 11.36 -6.96
N SER A 64 8.91 10.14 -7.33
CA SER A 64 8.43 9.43 -8.53
C SER A 64 6.91 9.32 -8.58
N ALA A 65 6.26 9.02 -7.45
CA ALA A 65 4.80 8.99 -7.35
C ALA A 65 4.16 10.37 -7.50
N LEU A 66 4.77 11.43 -6.99
CA LEU A 66 4.30 12.80 -7.18
C LEU A 66 4.56 13.32 -8.61
N ALA A 67 5.61 12.83 -9.27
CA ALA A 67 5.92 13.10 -10.66
C ALA A 67 4.97 12.40 -11.64
N GLY A 68 4.11 11.50 -11.14
CA GLY A 68 3.11 10.80 -11.94
C GLY A 68 3.61 9.53 -12.61
N GLU A 69 4.80 9.01 -12.29
CA GLU A 69 5.30 7.74 -12.87
C GLU A 69 4.37 6.56 -12.56
N PHE A 70 3.64 6.62 -11.45
CA PHE A 70 2.69 5.59 -11.05
C PHE A 70 1.24 5.92 -11.43
N ASP A 71 0.96 7.03 -12.12
CA ASP A 71 -0.42 7.47 -12.41
C ASP A 71 -1.19 6.47 -13.27
N ALA A 72 -0.55 5.84 -14.26
CA ALA A 72 -1.17 4.80 -15.07
C ALA A 72 -1.60 3.59 -14.21
N GLN A 73 -0.78 3.24 -13.22
CA GLN A 73 -1.09 2.15 -12.29
C GLN A 73 -2.15 2.58 -11.27
N LEU A 74 -2.07 3.79 -10.73
CA LEU A 74 -3.07 4.35 -9.82
C LEU A 74 -4.44 4.47 -10.51
N ALA A 75 -4.49 4.91 -11.76
CA ALA A 75 -5.72 4.96 -12.56
C ALA A 75 -6.32 3.56 -12.73
N SER A 76 -5.51 2.58 -13.10
CA SER A 76 -5.93 1.17 -13.21
C SER A 76 -6.41 0.58 -11.88
N LEU A 77 -5.70 0.86 -10.79
CA LEU A 77 -6.06 0.42 -9.45
C LEU A 77 -7.33 1.10 -8.93
N SER A 78 -7.54 2.38 -9.27
CA SER A 78 -8.73 3.13 -8.89
C SER A 78 -9.99 2.62 -9.61
N ALA A 79 -9.87 2.32 -10.92
CA ALA A 79 -10.92 1.69 -11.71
C ALA A 79 -11.29 0.32 -11.12
N ASN A 80 -10.28 -0.50 -10.81
CA ASN A 80 -10.47 -1.82 -10.18
C ASN A 80 -11.05 -1.73 -8.77
N ALA A 81 -10.68 -0.72 -7.98
CA ALA A 81 -11.25 -0.50 -6.66
C ALA A 81 -12.74 -0.13 -6.74
N LYS A 82 -13.14 0.65 -7.74
CA LYS A 82 -14.53 1.04 -7.98
C LYS A 82 -15.40 -0.15 -8.38
N THR A 83 -14.92 -1.01 -9.28
CA THR A 83 -15.62 -2.26 -9.65
C THR A 83 -15.71 -3.24 -8.48
N ARG A 84 -14.63 -3.45 -7.72
CA ARG A 84 -14.65 -4.29 -6.51
C ARG A 84 -15.58 -3.76 -5.42
N GLY A 85 -15.67 -2.45 -5.26
CA GLY A 85 -16.59 -1.81 -4.33
C GLY A 85 -18.06 -2.11 -4.68
N GLN A 86 -18.41 -2.07 -5.97
CA GLN A 86 -19.76 -2.35 -6.46
C GLN A 86 -20.13 -3.83 -6.32
N THR A 87 -19.22 -4.76 -6.68
CA THR A 87 -19.46 -6.20 -6.51
C THR A 87 -19.53 -6.59 -5.04
N GLY A 88 -18.68 -6.01 -4.19
CA GLY A 88 -18.73 -6.22 -2.73
C GLY A 88 -20.03 -5.72 -2.11
N ALA A 89 -20.56 -4.58 -2.55
CA ALA A 89 -21.85 -4.06 -2.10
C ALA A 89 -23.02 -4.95 -2.53
N ALA A 90 -22.99 -5.46 -3.78
CA ALA A 90 -23.98 -6.40 -4.28
C ALA A 90 -23.98 -7.73 -3.49
N SER A 91 -22.81 -8.30 -3.24
CA SER A 91 -22.67 -9.54 -2.46
C SER A 91 -23.09 -9.36 -1.00
N ARG A 92 -22.84 -8.19 -0.39
CA ARG A 92 -23.34 -7.89 0.97
C ARG A 92 -24.85 -7.77 1.01
N LYS A 93 -25.48 -7.14 0.01
CA LYS A 93 -26.95 -7.10 -0.09
C LYS A 93 -27.55 -8.48 -0.30
N ALA A 94 -26.94 -9.33 -1.13
CA ALA A 94 -27.38 -10.70 -1.35
C ALA A 94 -27.26 -11.59 -0.10
N ASN A 95 -26.15 -11.49 0.64
CA ASN A 95 -25.98 -12.21 1.90
C ASN A 95 -26.85 -11.67 3.04
N ALA A 96 -27.13 -10.36 3.07
CA ALA A 96 -28.07 -9.79 4.03
C ALA A 96 -29.53 -10.24 3.76
N ALA A 97 -29.90 -10.41 2.49
CA ALA A 97 -31.21 -10.93 2.11
C ALA A 97 -31.37 -12.43 2.39
N LYS A 98 -30.29 -13.22 2.34
CA LYS A 98 -30.29 -14.66 2.72
C LYS A 98 -30.33 -14.93 4.22
N LYS A 99 -30.14 -13.91 5.06
CA LYS A 99 -30.06 -14.04 6.53
C LYS A 99 -31.31 -13.52 7.26
N LYS A 100 -32.38 -13.21 6.51
CA LYS A 100 -33.74 -12.97 7.01
C LYS A 100 -34.60 -14.16 6.67
#